data_AF-A0A2D7JMQ0-F1
#
_entry.id   AF-A0A2D7JMQ0-F1
#
_cell.length_a   1.000
_cell.length_b   1.000
_cell.length_c   1.000
_cell.angle_alpha   90.00
_cell.angle_beta   90.00
_cell.angle_gamma   90.00
#
_symmetry.space_group_name_H-M   'P 1'
#
loop_
_entity.id
_entity.type
_entity.pdbx_description
1 polymer ?
#
loop_
_entity_poly.entity_id
_entity_poly.type
_entity_poly.pdbx_seq_one_letter_code
_entity_poly.pdbx_strand_id
1 'polypeptide(L)'
;MNLWGELPATAVIFAACDSVYFLEHAPALVYSADKIAKNVHLHVCNPTPEVYSLACVLTSTVNIAVTFSFNEVNFPADLNDSARQTYFACLRFLVLPEILPSAGRVLTVDVDCFFNADFDYPDASLGYFPREPLSSSDARIKAGSHVAAGVFWLSEENLPLAKKIRENIKTVPLNWFADQIALHQAVVDANQPLAHRFDAQFMD
;
A
#
# COMPACT_ATOMS: atom_id res chain seq x y z
N MET A 1 -1.27 -13.76 9.57
CA MET A 1 0.07 -13.49 9.01
C MET A 1 0.98 -13.27 10.21
N ASN A 2 2.15 -13.92 10.27
CA ASN A 2 3.11 -13.65 11.32
C ASN A 2 4.01 -12.49 10.85
N LEU A 3 3.98 -11.37 11.57
CA LEU A 3 4.71 -10.15 11.25
C LEU A 3 5.82 -9.93 12.27
N TRP A 4 6.98 -9.45 11.83
CA TRP A 4 8.06 -8.99 12.70
C TRP A 4 8.71 -7.72 12.16
N GLY A 5 9.56 -7.08 12.95
CA GLY A 5 10.21 -5.81 12.61
C GLY A 5 9.74 -4.67 13.52
N GLU A 6 9.90 -3.45 13.04
CA GLU A 6 9.53 -2.20 13.73
C GLU A 6 8.29 -1.58 13.07
N LEU A 7 7.27 -1.31 13.88
CA LEU A 7 6.07 -0.62 13.44
C LEU A 7 6.25 0.90 13.52
N PRO A 8 5.61 1.68 12.63
CA PRO A 8 5.66 3.15 12.72
C PRO A 8 4.93 3.64 13.97
N ALA A 9 5.40 4.74 14.54
CA ALA A 9 4.79 5.37 15.74
C ALA A 9 3.99 6.64 15.41
N THR A 10 4.00 7.09 14.16
CA THR A 10 3.38 8.33 13.69
C THR A 10 2.83 8.14 12.28
N ALA A 11 2.19 9.19 11.73
CA ALA A 11 1.71 9.17 10.36
C ALA A 11 2.84 8.82 9.37
N VAL A 12 2.55 7.92 8.42
CA VAL A 12 3.54 7.43 7.45
C VAL A 12 2.99 7.31 6.04
N ILE A 13 3.89 7.45 5.07
CA ILE A 13 3.76 6.84 3.75
C ILE A 13 4.05 5.34 3.91
N PHE A 14 3.16 4.50 3.40
CA PHE A 14 3.25 3.04 3.53
C PHE A 14 3.24 2.37 2.16
N ALA A 15 4.24 1.53 1.91
CA ALA A 15 4.25 0.64 0.77
C ALA A 15 4.62 -0.79 1.20
N ALA A 16 4.26 -1.76 0.38
CA ALA A 16 4.62 -3.15 0.61
C ALA A 16 4.97 -3.86 -0.70
N CYS A 17 5.95 -4.75 -0.65
CA CYS A 17 6.47 -5.44 -1.83
C CYS A 17 7.21 -6.75 -1.47
N ASP A 18 7.73 -7.44 -2.49
CA ASP A 18 8.69 -8.52 -2.31
C ASP A 18 10.13 -7.97 -2.24
N SER A 19 11.09 -8.87 -1.98
CA SER A 19 12.50 -8.50 -1.92
C SER A 19 13.05 -7.89 -3.20
N VAL A 20 12.58 -8.31 -4.38
CA VAL A 20 13.12 -7.82 -5.66
C VAL A 20 12.70 -6.37 -5.87
N TYR A 21 11.40 -6.09 -5.75
CA TYR A 21 10.85 -4.74 -5.87
C TYR A 21 11.37 -3.81 -4.78
N PHE A 22 11.59 -4.32 -3.56
CA PHE A 22 12.21 -3.54 -2.50
C PHE A 22 13.60 -3.04 -2.91
N LEU A 23 14.47 -3.93 -3.37
CA LEU A 23 15.84 -3.59 -3.75
C LEU A 23 15.89 -2.62 -4.93
N GLU A 24 14.92 -2.70 -5.83
CA GLU A 24 14.84 -1.84 -7.01
C GLU A 24 14.27 -0.44 -6.70
N HIS A 25 13.20 -0.36 -5.91
CA HIS A 25 12.38 0.86 -5.82
C HIS A 25 12.40 1.56 -4.46
N ALA A 26 12.63 0.83 -3.36
CA ALA A 26 12.58 1.43 -2.01
C ALA A 26 13.51 2.65 -1.84
N PRO A 27 14.74 2.69 -2.41
CA PRO A 27 15.58 3.88 -2.31
C PRO A 27 14.92 5.13 -2.89
N ALA A 28 14.30 5.03 -4.07
CA ALA A 28 13.68 6.18 -4.73
C ALA A 28 12.51 6.74 -3.89
N LEU A 29 11.65 5.86 -3.38
CA LEU A 29 10.55 6.23 -2.51
C LEU A 29 11.06 6.90 -1.23
N VAL A 30 11.99 6.27 -0.51
CA VAL A 30 12.51 6.76 0.77
C VAL A 30 13.23 8.10 0.61
N TYR A 31 14.13 8.24 -0.37
CA TYR A 31 14.85 9.50 -0.57
C TYR A 31 13.94 10.63 -1.08
N SER A 32 12.88 10.32 -1.83
CA SER A 32 11.90 11.34 -2.22
C SER A 32 11.05 11.80 -1.04
N ALA A 33 10.63 10.87 -0.17
CA ALA A 33 9.91 11.18 1.06
C ALA A 33 10.75 11.97 2.08
N ASP A 34 12.07 11.71 2.16
CA ASP A 34 12.99 12.49 3.00
C ASP A 34 13.03 13.97 2.58
N LYS A 35 13.03 14.25 1.28
CA LYS A 35 13.02 15.63 0.74
C LYS A 35 11.78 16.43 1.14
N ILE A 36 10.67 15.75 1.40
CA ILE A 36 9.40 16.35 1.82
C ILE A 36 9.09 16.07 3.30
N ALA A 37 10.09 15.61 4.06
CA ALA A 37 10.01 15.36 5.50
C ALA A 37 8.82 14.46 5.93
N LYS A 38 8.51 13.42 5.15
CA LYS A 38 7.45 12.45 5.47
C LYS A 38 8.05 11.11 5.89
N ASN A 39 7.65 10.63 7.06
CA ASN A 39 8.07 9.31 7.54
C ASN A 39 7.56 8.20 6.62
N VAL A 40 8.33 7.12 6.53
CA VAL A 40 8.03 5.97 5.65
C VAL A 40 7.99 4.69 6.47
N HIS A 41 7.00 3.86 6.20
CA HIS A 41 6.98 2.46 6.61
C HIS A 41 7.02 1.56 5.37
N LEU A 42 7.92 0.58 5.36
CA LEU A 42 8.00 -0.40 4.29
C LEU A 42 7.76 -1.80 4.83
N HIS A 43 6.85 -2.54 4.19
CA HIS A 43 6.63 -3.94 4.48
C HIS A 43 7.23 -4.83 3.38
N VAL A 44 8.10 -5.78 3.75
CA VAL A 44 8.76 -6.67 2.78
C VAL A 44 8.40 -8.13 3.05
N CYS A 45 7.82 -8.78 2.05
CA CYS A 45 7.52 -10.21 2.10
C CYS A 45 8.72 -11.02 1.60
N ASN A 46 9.03 -12.10 2.32
CA ASN A 46 10.16 -13.00 2.06
C ASN A 46 11.50 -12.23 1.94
N PRO A 47 11.91 -11.46 2.97
CA PRO A 47 13.11 -10.63 2.94
C PRO A 47 14.39 -11.46 2.75
N THR A 48 15.33 -10.95 1.96
CA THR A 48 16.69 -11.52 1.82
C THR A 48 17.72 -10.78 2.70
N PRO A 49 18.93 -11.31 2.89
CA PRO A 49 20.03 -10.58 3.56
C PRO A 49 20.32 -9.21 2.94
N GLU A 50 20.17 -9.06 1.63
CA GLU A 50 20.33 -7.81 0.90
C GLU A 50 19.25 -6.80 1.27
N VAL A 51 18.00 -7.24 1.47
CA VAL A 51 16.91 -6.38 1.96
C VAL A 51 17.26 -5.79 3.31
N TYR A 52 17.74 -6.61 4.25
CA TYR A 52 18.13 -6.12 5.57
C TYR A 52 19.31 -5.14 5.49
N SER A 53 20.28 -5.43 4.64
CA SER A 53 21.45 -4.56 4.43
C SER A 53 21.02 -3.20 3.88
N LEU A 54 20.16 -3.18 2.87
CA LEU A 54 19.63 -1.95 2.29
C LEU A 54 18.72 -1.21 3.28
N ALA A 55 17.89 -1.91 4.06
CA ALA A 55 17.08 -1.30 5.10
C ALA A 55 17.94 -0.54 6.12
N CYS A 56 19.06 -1.12 6.57
CA CYS A 56 20.02 -0.45 7.44
C CYS A 56 20.67 0.78 6.79
N VAL A 57 20.96 0.74 5.49
CA VAL A 57 21.46 1.90 4.76
C VAL A 57 20.41 3.00 4.77
N LEU A 58 19.18 2.68 4.34
CA LEU A 58 18.08 3.65 4.22
C LEU A 58 17.77 4.33 5.55
N THR A 59 17.72 3.60 6.67
CA THR A 59 17.52 4.22 8.00
C THR A 59 18.66 5.12 8.44
N SER A 60 19.88 4.88 7.96
CA SER A 60 21.09 5.60 8.40
C SER A 60 21.41 6.81 7.53
N THR A 61 20.77 6.96 6.37
CA THR A 61 21.10 7.98 5.36
C THR A 61 20.05 9.07 5.17
N VAL A 62 18.95 9.03 5.93
CA VAL A 62 17.85 10.00 5.83
C VAL A 62 17.55 10.64 7.19
N ASN A 63 16.80 11.74 7.18
CA ASN A 63 16.45 12.51 8.38
C ASN A 63 15.05 12.20 8.91
N ILE A 64 14.21 11.57 8.10
CA ILE A 64 12.88 11.06 8.47
C ILE A 64 12.97 9.74 9.24
N ALA A 65 11.89 9.38 9.95
CA ALA A 65 11.75 8.04 10.48
C ALA A 65 11.42 7.06 9.34
N VAL A 66 12.22 6.01 9.21
CA VAL A 66 11.98 4.89 8.29
C VAL A 66 11.93 3.61 9.10
N THR A 67 10.78 2.93 9.08
CA THR A 67 10.59 1.67 9.80
C THR A 67 10.23 0.54 8.84
N PHE A 68 10.51 -0.70 9.25
CA PHE A 68 10.32 -1.87 8.40
C PHE A 68 9.61 -2.98 9.13
N SER A 69 8.60 -3.57 8.48
CA SER A 69 8.01 -4.83 8.91
C SER A 69 8.20 -5.90 7.85
N PHE A 70 8.12 -7.15 8.27
CA PHE A 70 8.46 -8.30 7.44
C PHE A 70 7.50 -9.44 7.70
N ASN A 71 7.29 -10.26 6.67
CA ASN A 71 6.62 -11.53 6.82
C ASN A 71 7.25 -12.58 5.89
N GLU A 72 6.93 -13.84 6.14
CA GLU A 72 7.25 -14.95 5.25
C GLU A 72 5.96 -15.59 4.73
N VAL A 73 5.98 -15.98 3.45
CA VAL A 73 4.93 -16.75 2.79
C VAL A 73 5.55 -17.84 1.93
N ASN A 74 5.13 -19.06 2.20
CA ASN A 74 5.34 -20.20 1.32
C ASN A 74 4.16 -20.28 0.35
N PHE A 75 4.39 -19.92 -0.91
CA PHE A 75 3.37 -20.07 -1.95
C PHE A 75 3.22 -21.55 -2.35
N PRO A 76 2.00 -22.00 -2.70
CA PRO A 76 1.81 -23.30 -3.33
C PRO A 76 2.69 -23.45 -4.57
N ALA A 77 3.26 -24.64 -4.77
CA ALA A 77 4.17 -24.90 -5.90
C ALA A 77 3.50 -24.74 -7.27
N ASP A 78 2.17 -24.89 -7.32
CA ASP A 78 1.33 -24.73 -8.50
C ASP A 78 0.74 -23.32 -8.66
N LEU A 79 1.06 -22.38 -7.76
CA LEU A 79 0.63 -20.99 -7.90
C LEU A 79 1.39 -20.33 -9.05
N ASN A 80 0.64 -19.92 -10.08
CA ASN A 80 1.21 -19.24 -11.23
C ASN A 80 1.78 -17.85 -10.87
N ASP A 81 2.71 -17.36 -11.70
CA ASP A 81 3.43 -16.10 -11.44
C ASP A 81 2.51 -14.88 -11.43
N SER A 82 1.47 -14.85 -12.26
CA SER A 82 0.49 -13.74 -12.30
C SER A 82 -0.28 -13.61 -10.98
N ALA A 83 -0.68 -14.74 -10.40
CA ALA A 83 -1.33 -14.78 -9.10
C ALA A 83 -0.35 -14.34 -7.99
N ARG A 84 0.92 -14.73 -8.07
CA ARG A 84 1.96 -14.27 -7.14
C ARG A 84 2.18 -12.75 -7.24
N GLN A 85 2.29 -12.21 -8.45
CA GLN A 85 2.40 -10.76 -8.66
C GLN A 85 1.18 -10.02 -8.12
N THR A 86 -0.01 -10.56 -8.35
CA THR A 86 -1.26 -10.01 -7.80
C THR A 86 -1.24 -10.01 -6.27
N TYR A 87 -0.73 -11.06 -5.64
CA TYR A 87 -0.58 -11.10 -4.18
C TYR A 87 0.31 -9.96 -3.69
N PHE A 88 1.45 -9.72 -4.34
CA PHE A 88 2.33 -8.62 -3.95
C PHE A 88 1.71 -7.24 -4.18
N ALA A 89 0.94 -7.03 -5.25
CA ALA A 89 0.15 -5.81 -5.44
C ALA A 89 -0.87 -5.61 -4.30
N CYS A 90 -1.49 -6.70 -3.82
CA CYS A 90 -2.43 -6.66 -2.72
C CYS A 90 -1.78 -6.50 -1.34
N LEU A 91 -0.47 -6.74 -1.21
CA LEU A 91 0.21 -6.95 0.08
C LEU A 91 0.04 -5.75 1.02
N ARG A 92 0.14 -4.53 0.49
CA ARG A 92 -0.04 -3.31 1.28
C ARG A 92 -1.41 -3.28 1.96
N PHE A 93 -2.48 -3.64 1.26
CA PHE A 93 -3.82 -3.69 1.85
C PHE A 93 -4.06 -4.90 2.75
N LEU A 94 -3.36 -6.03 2.52
CA LEU A 94 -3.39 -7.19 3.41
C LEU A 94 -2.75 -6.89 4.77
N VAL A 95 -1.73 -6.04 4.80
CA VAL A 95 -0.92 -5.70 5.98
C VAL A 95 -1.40 -4.41 6.66
N LEU A 96 -2.06 -3.51 5.92
CA LEU A 96 -2.58 -2.24 6.41
C LEU A 96 -3.31 -2.30 7.77
N PRO A 97 -4.15 -3.31 8.09
CA PRO A 97 -4.83 -3.38 9.40
C PRO A 97 -3.89 -3.53 10.60
N GLU A 98 -2.66 -4.00 10.37
CA GLU A 98 -1.64 -4.17 11.41
C GLU A 98 -0.78 -2.91 11.57
N ILE A 99 -0.62 -2.13 10.49
CA ILE A 99 0.15 -0.88 10.49
C ILE A 99 -0.66 0.30 11.02
N LEU A 100 -1.91 0.41 10.57
CA LEU A 100 -2.78 1.56 10.81
C LEU A 100 -2.93 1.93 12.30
N PRO A 101 -3.13 0.99 13.25
CA PRO A 101 -3.26 1.34 14.67
C PRO A 101 -1.99 1.94 15.28
N SER A 102 -0.82 1.52 14.80
CA SER A 102 0.46 2.04 15.29
C SER A 102 0.81 3.41 14.70
N ALA A 103 0.51 3.61 13.42
CA ALA A 103 0.78 4.87 12.72
C ALA A 103 -0.24 5.98 13.05
N GLY A 104 -1.46 5.63 13.42
CA GLY A 104 -2.59 6.55 13.53
C GLY A 104 -3.14 7.04 12.19
N ARG A 105 -2.27 7.29 11.20
CA ARG A 105 -2.63 7.73 9.84
C ARG A 105 -1.67 7.14 8.79
N VAL A 106 -2.20 6.64 7.69
CA VAL A 106 -1.41 5.92 6.67
C VAL A 106 -1.80 6.37 5.26
N LEU A 107 -0.81 6.86 4.52
CA LEU A 107 -0.89 7.04 3.06
C LEU A 107 -0.29 5.81 2.38
N THR A 108 -1.16 4.93 1.91
CA THR A 108 -0.77 3.71 1.19
C THR A 108 -0.46 4.04 -0.28
N VAL A 109 0.73 3.68 -0.74
CA VAL A 109 1.21 3.90 -2.13
C VAL A 109 1.84 2.63 -2.71
N ASP A 110 2.09 2.62 -4.02
CA ASP A 110 2.97 1.63 -4.64
C ASP A 110 4.43 1.90 -4.23
N VAL A 111 5.28 0.86 -4.20
CA VAL A 111 6.69 1.02 -3.79
C VAL A 111 7.53 1.77 -4.82
N ASP A 112 7.10 1.76 -6.08
CA ASP A 112 7.69 2.48 -7.21
C ASP A 112 7.21 3.93 -7.33
N CYS A 113 6.41 4.42 -6.37
CA CYS A 113 6.06 5.83 -6.28
C CYS A 113 7.28 6.71 -5.94
N PHE A 114 7.21 7.95 -6.42
CA PHE A 114 8.21 8.99 -6.17
C PHE A 114 7.49 10.33 -5.94
N PHE A 115 7.90 11.07 -4.91
CA PHE A 115 7.30 12.37 -4.60
C PHE A 115 8.09 13.53 -5.20
N ASN A 116 7.48 14.25 -6.14
CA ASN A 116 8.03 15.46 -6.77
C ASN A 116 7.73 16.75 -6.00
N ALA A 117 6.64 16.77 -5.23
CA ALA A 117 6.18 17.91 -4.44
C ALA A 117 5.80 17.47 -3.02
N ASP A 118 5.93 18.39 -2.07
CA ASP A 118 5.41 18.19 -0.71
C ASP A 118 3.88 18.23 -0.71
N PHE A 119 3.28 17.60 0.30
CA PHE A 119 1.85 17.52 0.51
C PHE A 119 1.51 17.55 1.99
N ASP A 120 0.33 18.04 2.32
CA ASP A 120 -0.23 17.87 3.67
C ASP A 120 -1.05 16.57 3.73
N TYR A 121 -0.89 15.85 4.84
CA TYR A 121 -1.76 14.70 5.10
C TYR A 121 -3.21 15.19 5.19
N PRO A 122 -4.19 14.50 4.57
CA PRO A 122 -5.58 14.91 4.65
C PRO A 122 -6.10 14.93 6.09
N ASP A 123 -6.87 15.97 6.43
CA ASP A 123 -7.62 16.03 7.70
C ASP A 123 -8.77 15.02 7.75
N ALA A 124 -9.25 14.62 6.57
CA ALA A 124 -10.29 13.61 6.41
C ALA A 124 -9.81 12.22 6.86
N SER A 125 -10.74 11.42 7.35
CA SER A 125 -10.43 10.08 7.85
C SER A 125 -10.21 9.03 6.75
N LEU A 126 -10.68 9.33 5.54
CA LEU A 126 -10.65 8.48 4.35
C LEU A 126 -10.34 9.34 3.13
N GLY A 127 -9.40 8.89 2.29
CA GLY A 127 -9.17 9.47 0.99
C GLY A 127 -8.77 8.43 -0.04
N TYR A 128 -9.20 8.63 -1.29
CA TYR A 128 -8.83 7.76 -2.40
C TYR A 128 -8.90 8.52 -3.72
N PHE A 129 -8.30 7.96 -4.77
CA PHE A 129 -8.39 8.49 -6.13
C PHE A 129 -9.57 7.82 -6.87
N PRO A 130 -10.71 8.50 -7.06
CA PRO A 130 -11.77 8.02 -7.94
C PRO A 130 -11.38 8.27 -9.40
N ARG A 131 -11.66 7.30 -10.26
CA ARG A 131 -11.41 7.40 -11.71
C ARG A 131 -12.52 6.76 -12.52
N GLU A 132 -12.54 7.09 -13.81
CA GLU A 132 -13.28 6.31 -14.79
C GLU A 132 -12.76 4.86 -14.82
N PRO A 133 -13.64 3.87 -14.97
CA PRO A 133 -13.24 2.48 -14.98
C PRO A 133 -12.32 2.19 -16.17
N LEU A 134 -11.38 1.27 -15.98
CA LEU A 134 -10.47 0.84 -17.02
C LEU A 134 -11.24 0.19 -18.17
N SER A 135 -10.84 0.52 -19.39
CA SER A 135 -11.34 -0.18 -20.59
C SER A 135 -10.81 -1.61 -20.56
N SER A 136 -11.71 -2.58 -20.35
CA SER A 136 -11.39 -4.00 -20.29
C SER A 136 -12.54 -4.84 -20.85
N SER A 137 -12.20 -5.97 -21.46
CA SER A 137 -13.17 -7.01 -21.85
C SER A 137 -13.66 -7.82 -20.66
N ASP A 138 -12.95 -7.79 -19.52
CA ASP A 138 -13.41 -8.39 -18.26
C ASP A 138 -14.36 -7.42 -17.54
N ALA A 139 -15.63 -7.81 -17.46
CA ALA A 139 -16.67 -7.02 -16.80
C ALA A 139 -16.37 -6.73 -15.32
N ARG A 140 -15.62 -7.59 -14.63
CA ARG A 140 -15.24 -7.39 -13.22
C ARG A 140 -14.22 -6.27 -13.09
N ILE A 141 -13.23 -6.23 -13.99
CA ILE A 141 -12.25 -5.14 -14.02
C ILE A 141 -12.96 -3.82 -14.33
N LYS A 142 -13.86 -3.82 -15.32
CA LYS A 142 -14.66 -2.64 -15.65
C LYS A 142 -15.52 -2.16 -14.47
N ALA A 143 -16.14 -3.07 -13.72
CA ALA A 143 -16.96 -2.71 -12.57
C ALA A 143 -16.13 -2.32 -11.33
N GLY A 144 -14.95 -2.91 -11.12
CA GLY A 144 -14.18 -2.76 -9.88
C GLY A 144 -13.04 -1.74 -9.93
N SER A 145 -12.76 -1.12 -11.09
CA SER A 145 -11.57 -0.26 -11.27
C SER A 145 -11.83 1.24 -11.10
N HIS A 146 -12.97 1.63 -10.50
CA HIS A 146 -13.31 3.02 -10.21
C HIS A 146 -12.43 3.68 -9.14
N VAL A 147 -11.62 2.90 -8.44
CA VAL A 147 -10.66 3.39 -7.45
C VAL A 147 -9.26 3.01 -7.92
N ALA A 148 -8.37 4.00 -8.05
CA ALA A 148 -6.96 3.70 -8.29
C ALA A 148 -6.30 3.25 -6.98
N ALA A 149 -5.63 2.11 -7.00
CA ALA A 149 -5.01 1.52 -5.81
C ALA A 149 -3.63 2.11 -5.48
N GLY A 150 -3.07 2.96 -6.36
CA GLY A 150 -1.73 3.54 -6.20
C GLY A 150 -1.66 4.66 -5.16
N VAL A 151 -2.80 5.20 -4.71
CA VAL A 151 -2.88 6.09 -3.55
C VAL A 151 -4.17 5.82 -2.77
N PHE A 152 -4.01 5.58 -1.46
CA PHE A 152 -5.14 5.36 -0.57
C PHE A 152 -4.81 5.85 0.84
N TRP A 153 -5.71 6.62 1.44
CA TRP A 153 -5.52 7.28 2.73
C TRP A 153 -6.52 6.77 3.76
N LEU A 154 -6.02 6.40 4.94
CA LEU A 154 -6.83 6.09 6.11
C LEU A 154 -6.22 6.67 7.39
N SER A 155 -7.09 7.13 8.28
CA SER A 155 -6.81 7.29 9.71
C SER A 155 -7.31 6.10 10.53
N GLU A 156 -6.82 5.98 11.76
CA GLU A 156 -7.07 4.84 12.66
C GLU A 156 -8.56 4.57 12.93
N GLU A 157 -9.40 5.59 12.98
CA GLU A 157 -10.85 5.41 13.14
C GLU A 157 -11.48 4.57 12.03
N ASN A 158 -10.82 4.46 10.87
CA ASN A 158 -11.21 3.58 9.77
C ASN A 158 -10.53 2.21 9.77
N LEU A 159 -10.01 1.75 10.91
CA LEU A 159 -9.54 0.37 11.08
C LEU A 159 -10.57 -0.70 10.65
N PRO A 160 -11.89 -0.55 10.91
CA PRO A 160 -12.89 -1.48 10.37
C PRO A 160 -12.87 -1.57 8.85
N LEU A 161 -12.64 -0.44 8.15
CA LEU A 161 -12.54 -0.39 6.69
C LEU A 161 -11.26 -1.07 6.20
N ALA A 162 -10.11 -0.83 6.83
CA ALA A 162 -8.87 -1.55 6.52
C ALA A 162 -9.05 -3.07 6.64
N LYS A 163 -9.69 -3.53 7.72
CA LYS A 163 -10.03 -4.96 7.91
C LYS A 163 -10.97 -5.46 6.81
N LYS A 164 -11.97 -4.68 6.43
CA LYS A 164 -12.91 -5.03 5.35
C LYS A 164 -12.21 -5.18 4.00
N ILE A 165 -11.31 -4.27 3.65
CA ILE A 165 -10.50 -4.36 2.41
C ILE A 165 -9.71 -5.67 2.39
N ARG A 166 -9.00 -5.98 3.48
CA ARG A 166 -8.26 -7.25 3.63
C ARG A 166 -9.16 -8.47 3.44
N GLU A 167 -10.34 -8.48 4.04
CA GLU A 167 -11.28 -9.60 3.87
C GLU A 167 -11.83 -9.67 2.44
N ASN A 168 -12.13 -8.54 1.80
CA ASN A 168 -12.54 -8.52 0.39
C ASN A 168 -11.44 -9.13 -0.51
N ILE A 169 -10.16 -8.76 -0.31
CA ILE A 169 -9.02 -9.33 -1.06
C ILE A 169 -8.98 -10.86 -0.96
N LYS A 170 -9.25 -11.43 0.21
CA LYS A 170 -9.27 -12.90 0.40
C LYS A 170 -10.43 -13.59 -0.32
N THR A 171 -11.49 -12.85 -0.65
CA THR A 171 -12.68 -13.40 -1.33
C THR A 171 -12.64 -13.25 -2.85
N VAL A 172 -11.86 -12.29 -3.36
CA VAL A 172 -11.68 -12.13 -4.81
C VAL A 172 -10.65 -13.13 -5.34
N PRO A 173 -10.86 -13.68 -6.54
CA PRO A 173 -9.83 -14.48 -7.20
C PRO A 173 -8.54 -13.67 -7.33
N LEU A 174 -7.40 -14.30 -7.09
CA LEU A 174 -6.07 -13.69 -7.13
C LEU A 174 -5.61 -13.47 -8.59
N ASN A 175 -6.33 -12.59 -9.29
CA ASN A 175 -6.05 -12.13 -10.63
C ASN A 175 -5.72 -10.64 -10.60
N TRP A 176 -5.01 -10.15 -11.61
CA TRP A 176 -4.64 -8.75 -11.72
C TRP A 176 -5.84 -7.81 -11.48
N PHE A 177 -5.61 -6.72 -10.74
CA PHE A 177 -6.62 -5.79 -10.19
C PHE A 177 -7.46 -6.27 -9.00
N ALA A 178 -7.10 -7.38 -8.35
CA ALA A 178 -7.80 -7.86 -7.15
C ALA A 178 -7.86 -6.79 -6.03
N ASP A 179 -6.79 -6.02 -5.85
CA ASP A 179 -6.70 -4.89 -4.92
C ASP A 179 -7.72 -3.79 -5.24
N GLN A 180 -7.79 -3.35 -6.50
CA GLN A 180 -8.74 -2.33 -6.95
C GLN A 180 -10.19 -2.78 -6.78
N ILE A 181 -10.48 -4.03 -7.15
CA ILE A 181 -11.82 -4.61 -6.97
C ILE A 181 -12.19 -4.63 -5.48
N ALA A 182 -11.27 -5.05 -4.61
CA ALA A 182 -11.51 -5.11 -3.18
C ALA A 182 -11.70 -3.71 -2.55
N LEU A 183 -10.95 -2.70 -3.02
CA LEU A 183 -11.12 -1.31 -2.63
C LEU A 183 -12.48 -0.78 -3.08
N HIS A 184 -12.86 -0.99 -4.34
CA HIS A 184 -14.17 -0.61 -4.85
C HIS A 184 -15.31 -1.19 -4.01
N GLN A 185 -15.26 -2.48 -3.69
CA GLN A 185 -16.24 -3.12 -2.82
C GLN A 185 -16.28 -2.53 -1.41
N ALA A 186 -15.13 -2.09 -0.90
CA ALA A 186 -15.03 -1.56 0.46
C ALA A 186 -15.49 -0.11 0.57
N VAL A 187 -15.28 0.71 -0.47
CA VAL A 187 -15.60 2.15 -0.44
C VAL A 187 -16.80 2.54 -1.29
N VAL A 188 -16.93 2.03 -2.51
CA VAL A 188 -18.00 2.43 -3.44
C VAL A 188 -19.26 1.62 -3.15
N ASP A 189 -19.18 0.28 -3.18
CA ASP A 189 -20.37 -0.57 -2.95
C ASP A 189 -20.95 -0.38 -1.55
N ALA A 190 -20.08 -0.10 -0.57
CA ALA A 190 -20.48 0.17 0.81
C ALA A 190 -20.93 1.63 1.05
N ASN A 191 -21.02 2.46 0.00
CA ASN A 191 -21.38 3.88 0.06
C ASN A 191 -20.59 4.68 1.12
N GLN A 192 -19.29 4.42 1.23
CA GLN A 192 -18.43 5.21 2.10
C GLN A 192 -18.33 6.64 1.55
N PRO A 193 -18.57 7.67 2.38
CA PRO A 193 -18.44 9.04 1.93
C PRO A 193 -16.98 9.31 1.55
N LEU A 194 -16.73 9.66 0.29
CA LEU A 194 -15.42 10.17 -0.13
C LEU A 194 -15.17 11.50 0.59
N ALA A 195 -14.27 11.48 1.56
CA ALA A 195 -13.98 12.66 2.37
C ALA A 195 -12.79 13.46 1.82
N HIS A 196 -11.77 12.79 1.27
CA HIS A 196 -10.68 13.44 0.53
C HIS A 196 -10.46 12.80 -0.84
N ARG A 197 -10.42 13.61 -1.88
CA ARG A 197 -10.22 13.18 -3.26
C ARG A 197 -8.77 13.47 -3.70
N PHE A 198 -8.01 12.41 -3.95
CA PHE A 198 -6.75 12.54 -4.70
C PHE A 198 -7.05 12.70 -6.19
N ASP A 199 -6.16 13.38 -6.90
CA ASP A 199 -6.28 13.65 -8.33
C ASP A 199 -4.95 13.42 -9.07
N ALA A 200 -4.95 13.65 -10.39
CA ALA A 200 -3.79 13.42 -11.22
C ALA A 200 -2.58 14.28 -10.82
N GLN A 201 -2.80 15.48 -10.28
CA GLN A 201 -1.69 16.35 -9.85
C GLN A 201 -0.94 15.76 -8.66
N PHE A 202 -1.62 14.98 -7.81
CA PHE A 202 -0.97 14.24 -6.74
C PHE A 202 -0.19 13.01 -7.26
N MET A 203 -0.63 12.42 -8.38
CA MET A 203 -0.06 11.20 -8.94
C MET A 203 1.04 11.44 -9.98
N ASP A 204 1.16 12.67 -10.51
CA ASP A 204 2.17 13.13 -11.47
C ASP A 204 3.47 13.60 -10.77
#